data_AF-A0A0D0VBY8-F1
#
_entry.id   AF-A0A0D0VBY8-F1
#
_cell.length_a   1.000
_cell.length_b   1.000
_cell.length_c   1.000
_cell.angle_alpha   90.00
_cell.angle_beta   90.00
_cell.angle_gamma   90.00
#
_symmetry.space_group_name_H-M   'P 1'
#
loop_
_entity.id
_entity.type
_entity.pdbx_description
1 polymer ?
#
loop_
_entity_poly.entity_id
_entity_poly.type
_entity_poly.pdbx_seq_one_letter_code
_entity_poly.pdbx_strand_id
1 'polypeptide(L)'
;MLDFAINLCELADRVQLRICHQRVAAFAWCLLRLSQQLSKVSESARRQRGTLGLMESMGVFQKVELIIPAITSLIQKLNYHQTFSPIFGVLLEACLITRQYDHPSLGLVLDIIFLDVKTTAPTYLDILTYYHHAGTVIMAMGDFRKAKEYYLTAVTAPTTTASAIQLACAKRALLCELIVTGKKILWPAYTPTPVTRIIEKYAVQYNELAKQFEAHNWAAVQKAHTLPEYEKDCNKGLIGQVINSIHRHMILRLRKTYRRLTVDSLARRLRIGDDLPKAERVVAILDDMIQSGEVSATLTPSATQPQSHSQAIVEFIATAESFTSPAVLARLEKADALATLLQVHLAEGSRRLGASKEYLRKQAQSLESNSKKDKGDDFDQLMEAEEAIESGPGSGKMTGSGGGGGSKSGSLRGVSSNMADIGF
;
A
#
# COMPACT_ATOMS: atom_id res chain seq x y z
N MET A 1 38.76 -0.92 8.10
CA MET A 1 37.72 0.08 8.42
C MET A 1 36.32 -0.52 8.32
N LEU A 2 35.96 -1.16 7.19
CA LEU A 2 34.67 -1.85 7.05
C LEU A 2 34.48 -2.95 8.10
N ASP A 3 35.48 -3.82 8.30
CA ASP A 3 35.41 -4.91 9.30
C ASP A 3 35.27 -4.38 10.72
N PHE A 4 35.97 -3.28 11.05
CA PHE A 4 35.80 -2.61 12.34
C PHE A 4 34.37 -2.10 12.54
N ALA A 5 33.77 -1.49 11.50
CA ALA A 5 32.40 -1.00 11.57
C ALA A 5 31.37 -2.13 11.68
N ILE A 6 31.61 -3.27 11.00
CA ILE A 6 30.79 -4.48 11.13
C ILE A 6 30.87 -5.04 12.56
N ASN A 7 32.08 -5.18 13.09
CA ASN A 7 32.30 -5.64 14.47
C ASN A 7 31.67 -4.68 15.49
N LEU A 8 31.64 -3.37 15.20
CA LEU A 8 30.97 -2.40 16.07
C LEU A 8 29.46 -2.65 16.16
N CYS A 9 28.79 -3.06 15.08
CA CYS A 9 27.36 -3.45 15.15
C CYS A 9 27.14 -4.61 16.15
N GLU A 10 28.07 -5.56 16.19
CA GLU A 10 28.01 -6.74 17.06
C GLU A 10 28.45 -6.47 18.50
N LEU A 11 29.37 -5.54 18.74
CA LEU A 11 29.92 -5.25 20.06
C LEU A 11 29.26 -4.07 20.77
N ALA A 12 28.62 -3.16 20.04
CA ALA A 12 28.01 -1.97 20.63
C ALA A 12 26.92 -2.31 21.66
N ASP A 13 26.95 -1.56 22.77
CA ASP A 13 26.01 -1.70 23.88
C ASP A 13 24.60 -1.20 23.48
N ARG A 14 23.59 -1.99 23.86
CA ARG A 14 22.19 -1.75 23.49
C ARG A 14 21.64 -0.46 24.09
N VAL A 15 22.04 -0.12 25.32
CA VAL A 15 21.53 1.07 26.02
C VAL A 15 22.02 2.34 25.33
N GLN A 16 23.31 2.41 25.01
CA GLN A 16 23.90 3.55 24.31
C GLN A 16 23.28 3.76 22.92
N LEU A 17 23.02 2.67 22.19
CA LEU A 17 22.40 2.75 20.86
C LEU A 17 20.96 3.28 20.91
N ARG A 18 20.19 2.96 21.96
CA ARG A 18 18.81 3.48 22.14
C ARG A 18 18.75 4.97 22.43
N ILE A 19 19.80 5.55 23.00
CA ILE A 19 19.83 7.00 23.27
C ILE A 19 19.97 7.80 21.96
N CYS A 20 20.64 7.23 20.94
CA CYS A 20 21.06 7.95 19.75
C CYS A 20 20.50 7.37 18.43
N HIS A 21 19.21 7.09 18.35
CA HIS A 21 18.57 6.44 17.19
C HIS A 21 18.95 7.04 15.82
N GLN A 22 19.00 8.37 15.70
CA GLN A 22 19.37 9.05 14.45
C GLN A 22 20.83 8.77 14.05
N ARG A 23 21.77 8.73 15.01
CA ARG A 23 23.18 8.43 14.73
C ARG A 23 23.36 6.99 14.31
N VAL A 24 22.61 6.07 14.91
CA VAL A 24 22.59 4.66 14.53
C VAL A 24 22.11 4.49 13.09
N ALA A 25 21.01 5.16 12.72
CA ALA A 25 20.51 5.15 11.35
C ALA A 25 21.52 5.74 10.36
N ALA A 26 22.11 6.90 10.66
CA ALA A 26 23.13 7.53 9.84
C ALA A 26 24.36 6.63 9.68
N PHE A 27 24.80 5.98 10.76
CA PHE A 27 25.90 5.02 10.74
C PHE A 27 25.60 3.83 9.82
N ALA A 28 24.40 3.25 9.92
CA ALA A 28 23.98 2.15 9.03
C ALA A 28 23.95 2.58 7.54
N TRP A 29 23.42 3.78 7.25
CA TRP A 29 23.46 4.35 5.91
C TRP A 29 24.90 4.54 5.40
N CYS A 30 25.79 5.12 6.22
CA CYS A 30 27.20 5.29 5.87
C CYS A 30 27.89 3.95 5.63
N LEU A 31 27.59 2.93 6.43
CA LEU A 31 28.14 1.58 6.27
C LEU A 31 27.75 0.98 4.92
N LEU A 32 26.47 1.08 4.54
CA LEU A 32 25.97 0.63 3.23
C LEU A 32 26.61 1.42 2.07
N ARG A 33 26.73 2.74 2.19
CA ARG A 33 27.36 3.55 1.14
C ARG A 33 28.85 3.23 1.01
N LEU A 34 29.54 2.99 2.12
CA LEU A 34 30.96 2.63 2.14
C LEU A 34 31.21 1.30 1.42
N SER A 35 30.41 0.27 1.68
CA SER A 35 30.58 -1.01 0.96
C SER A 35 30.32 -0.89 -0.54
N GLN A 36 29.29 -0.16 -0.95
CA GLN A 36 29.00 0.11 -2.36
C GLN A 36 30.21 0.77 -3.06
N GLN A 37 30.83 1.76 -2.42
CA GLN A 37 32.01 2.44 -2.97
C GLN A 37 33.24 1.52 -2.99
N LEU A 38 33.49 0.76 -1.92
CA LEU A 38 34.59 -0.20 -1.85
C LEU A 38 34.47 -1.29 -2.92
N SER A 39 33.26 -1.66 -3.30
CA SER A 39 33.02 -2.59 -4.39
C SER A 39 33.34 -1.97 -5.75
N LYS A 40 32.91 -0.73 -6.01
CA LYS A 40 33.24 0.01 -7.26
C LYS A 40 34.73 0.24 -7.44
N VAL A 41 35.45 0.52 -6.35
CA VAL A 41 36.92 0.67 -6.38
C VAL A 41 37.58 -0.66 -6.71
N SER A 42 37.13 -1.78 -6.14
CA SER A 42 37.67 -3.10 -6.48
C SER A 42 37.39 -3.50 -7.94
N GLU A 43 36.24 -3.13 -8.49
CA GLU A 43 35.93 -3.33 -9.92
C GLU A 43 36.86 -2.49 -10.80
N SER A 44 37.01 -1.19 -10.51
CA SER A 44 37.89 -0.28 -11.26
C SER A 44 39.34 -0.76 -11.26
N ALA A 45 39.85 -1.24 -10.12
CA ALA A 45 41.20 -1.77 -9.98
C ALA A 45 41.42 -3.12 -10.70
N ARG A 46 40.35 -3.89 -10.94
CA ARG A 46 40.37 -5.12 -11.77
C ARG A 46 40.30 -4.80 -13.26
N ARG A 47 39.50 -3.80 -13.65
CA ARG A 47 39.45 -3.30 -15.04
C ARG A 47 40.81 -2.77 -15.51
N GLN A 48 41.54 -2.06 -14.65
CA GLN A 48 42.91 -1.61 -14.95
C GLN A 48 43.94 -2.75 -15.05
N ARG A 49 43.66 -3.93 -14.47
CA ARG A 49 44.55 -5.10 -14.47
C ARG A 49 44.25 -6.12 -15.58
N GLY A 50 43.33 -5.83 -16.50
CA GLY A 50 43.08 -6.65 -17.70
C GLY A 50 42.38 -7.99 -17.46
N THR A 51 41.95 -8.31 -16.24
CA THR A 51 41.11 -9.48 -15.95
C THR A 51 39.65 -9.19 -16.33
N LEU A 52 39.33 -9.32 -17.62
CA LEU A 52 37.99 -9.24 -18.18
C LEU A 52 37.29 -10.61 -18.05
N GLY A 53 36.28 -10.68 -17.20
CA GLY A 53 35.42 -11.85 -17.09
C GLY A 53 34.18 -11.54 -16.25
N LEU A 54 33.13 -12.37 -16.41
CA LEU A 54 31.78 -12.31 -15.81
C LEU A 54 31.70 -12.10 -14.27
N MET A 55 32.82 -11.91 -13.58
CA MET A 55 32.95 -11.62 -12.14
C MET A 55 32.79 -10.13 -11.78
N GLU A 56 32.46 -9.24 -12.73
CA GLU A 56 32.24 -7.81 -12.42
C GLU A 56 31.11 -7.65 -11.39
N SER A 57 29.97 -8.31 -11.58
CA SER A 57 28.82 -8.18 -10.67
C SER A 57 29.04 -8.83 -9.29
N MET A 58 29.84 -9.90 -9.20
CA MET A 58 30.06 -10.65 -7.96
C MET A 58 30.79 -9.83 -6.88
N GLY A 59 31.67 -8.89 -7.26
CA GLY A 59 32.42 -8.06 -6.29
C GLY A 59 31.57 -7.01 -5.57
N VAL A 60 30.50 -6.50 -6.21
CA VAL A 60 29.52 -5.61 -5.57
C VAL A 60 28.65 -6.36 -4.60
N PHE A 61 28.17 -7.55 -4.99
CA PHE A 61 27.35 -8.37 -4.10
C PHE A 61 28.12 -8.78 -2.85
N GLN A 62 29.37 -9.24 -2.99
CA GLN A 62 30.11 -9.87 -1.90
C GLN A 62 30.38 -8.95 -0.69
N LYS A 63 30.62 -7.64 -0.88
CA LYS A 63 30.86 -6.72 0.25
C LYS A 63 29.58 -6.15 0.87
N VAL A 64 28.53 -5.98 0.08
CA VAL A 64 27.23 -5.51 0.57
C VAL A 64 26.51 -6.64 1.32
N GLU A 65 26.68 -7.88 0.87
CA GLU A 65 26.16 -9.08 1.52
C GLU A 65 26.67 -9.23 2.97
N LEU A 66 27.92 -8.89 3.24
CA LEU A 66 28.50 -8.90 4.59
C LEU A 66 27.85 -7.88 5.55
N ILE A 67 27.15 -6.87 5.04
CA ILE A 67 26.50 -5.84 5.87
C ILE A 67 25.11 -6.24 6.32
N ILE A 68 24.41 -7.07 5.53
CA ILE A 68 23.07 -7.56 5.88
C ILE A 68 23.03 -8.16 7.29
N PRO A 69 23.92 -9.11 7.68
CA PRO A 69 23.92 -9.66 9.04
C PRO A 69 24.27 -8.60 10.09
N ALA A 70 25.19 -7.68 9.80
CA ALA A 70 25.58 -6.61 10.72
C ALA A 70 24.42 -5.66 11.05
N ILE A 71 23.68 -5.23 10.02
CA ILE A 71 22.48 -4.38 10.19
C ILE A 71 21.36 -5.17 10.87
N THR A 72 21.19 -6.44 10.52
CA THR A 72 20.20 -7.34 11.15
C THR A 72 20.45 -7.44 12.65
N SER A 73 21.70 -7.67 13.06
CA SER A 73 22.10 -7.71 14.48
C SER A 73 21.78 -6.39 15.19
N LEU A 74 22.03 -5.26 14.54
CA LEU A 74 21.73 -3.93 15.08
C LEU A 74 20.23 -3.72 15.31
N ILE A 75 19.40 -4.13 14.34
CA ILE A 75 17.93 -4.05 14.45
C ILE A 75 17.43 -4.95 15.59
N GLN A 76 17.91 -6.18 15.67
CA GLN A 76 17.53 -7.13 16.72
C GLN A 76 17.92 -6.63 18.12
N LYS A 77 19.10 -6.02 18.26
CA LYS A 77 19.56 -5.43 19.53
C LYS A 77 18.70 -4.28 20.00
N LEU A 78 18.31 -3.40 19.07
CA LEU A 78 17.48 -2.24 19.38
C LEU A 78 16.06 -2.66 19.74
N ASN A 79 15.57 -3.73 19.09
CA ASN A 79 14.27 -4.34 19.31
C ASN A 79 13.13 -3.30 19.20
N TYR A 80 13.02 -2.70 18.03
CA TYR A 80 11.97 -1.74 17.71
C TYR A 80 10.62 -2.44 17.62
N HIS A 81 9.80 -2.33 18.67
CA HIS A 81 8.44 -2.83 18.66
C HIS A 81 7.49 -1.72 18.20
N GLN A 82 6.87 -1.89 17.02
CA GLN A 82 5.92 -0.92 16.45
C GLN A 82 6.46 0.51 16.32
N THR A 83 7.78 0.69 16.46
CA THR A 83 8.47 1.96 16.30
C THR A 83 9.12 1.99 14.93
N PHE A 84 8.84 3.03 14.15
CA PHE A 84 9.53 3.23 12.88
C PHE A 84 10.99 3.57 13.12
N SER A 85 11.90 3.07 12.28
CA SER A 85 13.31 3.46 12.31
C SER A 85 13.87 3.54 10.89
N PRO A 86 14.63 4.61 10.54
CA PRO A 86 15.23 4.72 9.21
C PRO A 86 16.20 3.58 8.85
N ILE A 87 16.72 2.85 9.86
CA ILE A 87 17.58 1.68 9.64
C ILE A 87 16.91 0.60 8.80
N PHE A 88 15.57 0.51 8.84
CA PHE A 88 14.80 -0.44 8.04
C PHE A 88 14.99 -0.21 6.54
N GLY A 89 15.05 1.06 6.11
CA GLY A 89 15.34 1.42 4.72
C GLY A 89 16.72 0.94 4.27
N VAL A 90 17.71 0.96 5.16
CA VAL A 90 19.09 0.50 4.87
C VAL A 90 19.12 -1.00 4.61
N LEU A 91 18.46 -1.79 5.47
CA LEU A 91 18.39 -3.24 5.30
C LEU A 91 17.69 -3.61 3.99
N LEU A 92 16.56 -2.97 3.69
CA LEU A 92 15.81 -3.19 2.46
C LEU A 92 16.64 -2.82 1.22
N GLU A 93 17.37 -1.70 1.26
CA GLU A 93 18.25 -1.32 0.15
C GLU A 93 19.40 -2.33 -0.03
N ALA A 94 20.01 -2.81 1.05
CA ALA A 94 21.03 -3.85 0.99
C ALA A 94 20.51 -5.15 0.35
N CYS A 95 19.29 -5.56 0.70
CA CYS A 95 18.63 -6.75 0.13
C CYS A 95 18.28 -6.54 -1.36
N LEU A 96 17.84 -5.34 -1.75
CA LEU A 96 17.57 -4.99 -3.16
C LEU A 96 18.84 -5.04 -4.01
N ILE A 97 19.97 -4.56 -3.48
CA ILE A 97 21.25 -4.57 -4.18
C ILE A 97 21.76 -5.99 -4.35
N THR A 98 21.72 -6.80 -3.30
CA THR A 98 22.19 -8.20 -3.31
C THR A 98 21.20 -9.17 -3.97
N ARG A 99 19.97 -8.70 -4.26
CA ARG A 99 18.85 -9.51 -4.78
C ARG A 99 18.48 -10.69 -3.87
N GLN A 100 18.66 -10.52 -2.56
CA GLN A 100 18.32 -11.52 -1.54
C GLN A 100 16.95 -11.20 -0.95
N TYR A 101 15.89 -11.70 -1.59
CA TYR A 101 14.50 -11.46 -1.20
C TYR A 101 13.92 -12.51 -0.24
N ASP A 102 14.63 -13.63 -0.06
CA ASP A 102 14.23 -14.73 0.84
C ASP A 102 14.94 -14.68 2.20
N HIS A 103 15.70 -13.61 2.46
CA HIS A 103 16.49 -13.51 3.68
C HIS A 103 15.59 -13.30 4.92
N PRO A 104 15.77 -14.06 6.01
CA PRO A 104 14.88 -14.01 7.19
C PRO A 104 14.86 -12.63 7.88
N SER A 105 15.89 -11.81 7.68
CA SER A 105 15.94 -10.43 8.21
C SER A 105 14.83 -9.54 7.67
N LEU A 106 14.25 -9.85 6.50
CA LEU A 106 13.15 -9.07 5.93
C LEU A 106 11.90 -9.14 6.81
N GLY A 107 11.66 -10.26 7.51
CA GLY A 107 10.57 -10.39 8.47
C GLY A 107 10.70 -9.48 9.70
N LEU A 108 11.88 -8.89 9.94
CA LEU A 108 12.11 -7.93 11.03
C LEU A 108 11.76 -6.49 10.65
N VAL A 109 11.51 -6.21 9.36
CA VAL A 109 11.32 -4.84 8.86
C VAL A 109 10.08 -4.68 7.99
N LEU A 110 9.51 -5.79 7.51
CA LEU A 110 8.25 -5.82 6.78
C LEU A 110 7.11 -6.19 7.75
N ASP A 111 5.89 -5.77 7.40
CA ASP A 111 4.62 -6.09 8.08
C ASP A 111 4.49 -5.55 9.49
N ILE A 112 5.23 -4.48 9.77
CA ILE A 112 5.16 -3.78 11.04
C ILE A 112 4.11 -2.68 10.94
N ILE A 113 3.16 -2.70 11.87
CA ILE A 113 2.28 -1.57 12.10
C ILE A 113 3.04 -0.56 12.95
N PHE A 114 3.45 0.55 12.36
CA PHE A 114 4.14 1.62 13.07
C PHE A 114 3.15 2.48 13.85
N LEU A 115 3.18 2.36 15.17
CA LEU A 115 2.37 3.16 16.10
C LEU A 115 3.16 4.34 16.66
N ASP A 116 4.48 4.23 16.66
CA ASP A 116 5.38 5.31 17.05
C ASP A 116 6.36 5.64 15.94
N VAL A 117 6.17 6.80 15.33
CA VAL A 117 7.06 7.33 14.28
C VAL A 117 7.96 8.44 14.83
N LYS A 118 7.71 8.95 16.04
CA LYS A 118 8.39 10.15 16.57
C LYS A 118 9.68 9.83 17.30
N THR A 119 9.75 8.70 18.00
CA THR A 119 10.89 8.38 18.89
C THR A 119 12.23 8.34 18.17
N THR A 120 12.28 7.85 16.94
CA THR A 120 13.54 7.85 16.17
C THR A 120 13.79 9.13 15.40
N ALA A 121 12.86 10.10 15.48
CA ALA A 121 12.88 11.36 14.75
C ALA A 121 13.31 11.20 13.26
N PRO A 122 12.58 10.38 12.49
CA PRO A 122 12.87 10.13 11.08
C PRO A 122 12.60 11.39 10.25
N THR A 123 13.35 11.55 9.16
CA THR A 123 13.04 12.56 8.16
C THR A 123 11.90 12.09 7.25
N TYR A 124 11.26 13.03 6.58
CA TYR A 124 10.25 12.73 5.55
C TYR A 124 10.78 11.76 4.47
N LEU A 125 12.03 11.95 4.04
CA LEU A 125 12.65 11.09 3.04
C LEU A 125 12.93 9.68 3.55
N ASP A 126 13.23 9.51 4.85
CA ASP A 126 13.43 8.17 5.44
C ASP A 126 12.15 7.33 5.33
N ILE A 127 11.00 7.95 5.63
CA ILE A 127 9.69 7.31 5.54
C ILE A 127 9.40 6.90 4.09
N LEU A 128 9.54 7.83 3.14
CA LEU A 128 9.31 7.53 1.73
C LEU A 128 10.24 6.44 1.20
N THR A 129 11.51 6.50 1.59
CA THR A 129 12.54 5.54 1.16
C THR A 129 12.24 4.14 1.68
N TYR A 130 11.83 4.03 2.94
CA TYR A 130 11.39 2.75 3.52
C TYR A 130 10.22 2.16 2.72
N TYR A 131 9.11 2.90 2.56
CA TYR A 131 7.93 2.38 1.89
C TYR A 131 8.18 2.05 0.41
N HIS A 132 9.00 2.86 -0.26
CA HIS A 132 9.44 2.57 -1.62
C HIS A 132 10.25 1.27 -1.72
N HIS A 133 11.22 1.07 -0.83
CA HIS A 133 12.04 -0.14 -0.83
C HIS A 133 11.24 -1.37 -0.39
N ALA A 134 10.39 -1.25 0.64
CA ALA A 134 9.52 -2.32 1.10
C ALA A 134 8.58 -2.79 -0.02
N GLY A 135 7.92 -1.85 -0.71
CA GLY A 135 7.09 -2.17 -1.86
C GLY A 135 7.87 -2.86 -2.98
N THR A 136 9.11 -2.45 -3.22
CA THR A 136 9.96 -3.03 -4.28
C THR A 136 10.44 -4.44 -3.93
N VAL A 137 10.79 -4.70 -2.66
CA VAL A 137 11.14 -6.04 -2.18
C VAL A 137 9.94 -6.97 -2.30
N ILE A 138 8.78 -6.56 -1.78
CA ILE A 138 7.55 -7.36 -1.83
C ILE A 138 7.10 -7.61 -3.29
N MET A 139 7.24 -6.60 -4.16
CA MET A 139 7.00 -6.75 -5.59
C MET A 139 7.95 -7.79 -6.22
N ALA A 140 9.23 -7.80 -5.84
CA ALA A 140 10.20 -8.77 -6.33
C ALA A 140 9.90 -10.20 -5.84
N MET A 141 9.28 -10.35 -4.66
CA MET A 141 8.77 -11.63 -4.13
C MET A 141 7.48 -12.08 -4.83
N GLY A 142 6.88 -11.26 -5.70
CA GLY A 142 5.67 -11.59 -6.47
C GLY A 142 4.34 -11.24 -5.80
N ASP A 143 4.33 -10.67 -4.59
CA ASP A 143 3.09 -10.24 -3.93
C ASP A 143 2.73 -8.80 -4.32
N PHE A 144 2.11 -8.66 -5.49
CA PHE A 144 1.71 -7.36 -6.03
C PHE A 144 0.61 -6.67 -5.19
N ARG A 145 -0.23 -7.43 -4.48
CA ARG A 145 -1.31 -6.87 -3.65
C ARG A 145 -0.72 -6.05 -2.52
N LYS A 146 0.25 -6.63 -1.85
CA LYS A 146 0.91 -6.03 -0.70
C LYS A 146 1.93 -4.98 -1.11
N ALA A 147 2.65 -5.19 -2.22
CA ALA A 147 3.54 -4.17 -2.78
C ALA A 147 2.80 -2.85 -3.04
N LYS A 148 1.58 -2.95 -3.60
CA LYS A 148 0.70 -1.80 -3.81
C LYS A 148 0.39 -1.07 -2.51
N GLU A 149 0.09 -1.77 -1.41
CA GLU A 149 -0.21 -1.15 -0.12
C GLU A 149 0.97 -0.30 0.37
N TYR A 150 2.20 -0.84 0.33
CA TYR A 150 3.41 -0.07 0.66
C TYR A 150 3.59 1.17 -0.23
N TYR A 151 3.40 1.02 -1.55
CA TYR A 151 3.49 2.17 -2.46
C TYR A 151 2.39 3.20 -2.21
N LEU A 152 1.18 2.76 -1.88
CA LEU A 152 0.06 3.65 -1.56
C LEU A 152 0.36 4.47 -0.31
N THR A 153 0.90 3.85 0.73
CA THR A 153 1.31 4.56 1.96
C THR A 153 2.35 5.65 1.66
N ALA A 154 3.33 5.39 0.78
CA ALA A 154 4.29 6.40 0.34
C ALA A 154 3.61 7.55 -0.42
N VAL A 155 2.67 7.26 -1.32
CA VAL A 155 1.94 8.25 -2.12
C VAL A 155 1.06 9.14 -1.23
N THR A 156 0.41 8.57 -0.23
CA THR A 156 -0.47 9.30 0.68
C THR A 156 0.27 10.05 1.80
N ALA A 157 1.59 9.90 1.91
CA ALA A 157 2.38 10.57 2.94
C ALA A 157 2.19 12.10 2.84
N PRO A 158 1.77 12.78 3.93
CA PRO A 158 1.50 14.22 3.92
C PRO A 158 2.70 15.03 3.44
N THR A 159 2.49 15.91 2.46
CA THR A 159 3.55 16.78 1.93
C THR A 159 3.01 18.08 1.37
N THR A 160 3.83 19.13 1.44
CA THR A 160 3.60 20.42 0.76
C THR A 160 4.09 20.39 -0.69
N THR A 161 5.18 19.65 -0.96
CA THR A 161 5.79 19.51 -2.28
C THR A 161 5.97 18.03 -2.61
N ALA A 162 5.50 17.61 -3.78
CA ALA A 162 5.57 16.21 -4.16
C ALA A 162 7.02 15.77 -4.43
N SER A 163 7.39 14.58 -3.92
CA SER A 163 8.71 13.99 -4.12
C SER A 163 8.75 13.10 -5.37
N ALA A 164 9.92 13.00 -6.00
CA ALA A 164 10.15 12.04 -7.09
C ALA A 164 9.93 10.58 -6.63
N ILE A 165 10.18 10.27 -5.36
CA ILE A 165 9.92 8.93 -4.79
C ILE A 165 8.42 8.64 -4.79
N GLN A 166 7.58 9.63 -4.47
CA GLN A 166 6.12 9.46 -4.50
C GLN A 166 5.62 9.23 -5.92
N LEU A 167 6.16 9.95 -6.92
CA LEU A 167 5.83 9.70 -8.32
C LEU A 167 6.19 8.27 -8.75
N ALA A 168 7.39 7.83 -8.38
CA ALA A 168 7.87 6.49 -8.70
C ALA A 168 7.00 5.40 -8.03
N CYS A 169 6.61 5.61 -6.77
CA CYS A 169 5.66 4.73 -6.07
C CYS A 169 4.28 4.74 -6.75
N ALA A 170 3.76 5.90 -7.14
CA ALA A 170 2.46 6.01 -7.80
C ALA A 170 2.42 5.24 -9.13
N LYS A 171 3.45 5.39 -9.96
CA LYS A 171 3.60 4.64 -11.22
C LYS A 171 3.61 3.13 -10.97
N ARG A 172 4.33 2.65 -9.95
CA ARG A 172 4.37 1.21 -9.60
C ARG A 172 3.07 0.71 -8.99
N ALA A 173 2.42 1.51 -8.14
CA ALA A 173 1.12 1.19 -7.55
C ALA A 173 0.05 1.01 -8.62
N LEU A 174 0.02 1.89 -9.64
CA LEU A 174 -0.85 1.75 -10.81
C LEU A 174 -0.67 0.39 -11.51
N LEU A 175 0.57 0.00 -11.77
CA LEU A 175 0.86 -1.27 -12.44
C LEU A 175 0.54 -2.49 -11.54
N CYS A 176 0.84 -2.41 -10.24
CA CYS A 176 0.51 -3.47 -9.29
C CYS A 176 -1.02 -3.65 -9.17
N GLU A 177 -1.79 -2.56 -9.11
CA GLU A 177 -3.25 -2.63 -9.10
C GLU A 177 -3.79 -3.27 -10.39
N LEU A 178 -3.24 -2.91 -11.56
CA LEU A 178 -3.62 -3.54 -12.83
C LEU A 178 -3.35 -5.05 -12.85
N ILE A 179 -2.21 -5.49 -12.30
CA ILE A 179 -1.89 -6.93 -12.21
C ILE A 179 -2.91 -7.65 -11.31
N VAL A 180 -3.25 -7.06 -10.16
CA VAL A 180 -4.07 -7.71 -9.14
C VAL A 180 -5.57 -7.69 -9.48
N THR A 181 -6.12 -6.53 -9.86
CA THR A 181 -7.56 -6.34 -10.03
C THR A 181 -7.98 -6.13 -11.47
N GLY A 182 -7.04 -5.78 -12.35
CA GLY A 182 -7.34 -5.43 -13.74
C GLY A 182 -8.07 -4.10 -13.87
N LYS A 183 -8.01 -3.24 -12.85
CA LYS A 183 -8.70 -1.94 -12.80
C LYS A 183 -7.73 -0.80 -12.54
N LYS A 184 -8.17 0.42 -12.84
CA LYS A 184 -7.48 1.64 -12.49
C LYS A 184 -7.49 1.83 -10.97
N ILE A 185 -6.34 2.23 -10.43
CA ILE A 185 -6.23 2.55 -9.01
C ILE A 185 -7.08 3.77 -8.65
N LEU A 186 -7.80 3.66 -7.54
CA LEU A 186 -8.50 4.77 -6.92
C LEU A 186 -7.64 5.29 -5.77
N TRP A 187 -7.20 6.54 -5.89
CA TRP A 187 -6.42 7.18 -4.86
C TRP A 187 -7.32 7.54 -3.66
N PRO A 188 -6.87 7.29 -2.41
CA PRO A 188 -7.59 7.73 -1.23
C PRO A 188 -7.83 9.23 -1.23
N ALA A 189 -8.98 9.68 -0.73
CA ALA A 189 -9.39 11.09 -0.74
C ALA A 189 -8.41 12.00 0.01
N TYR A 190 -7.70 11.47 1.01
CA TYR A 190 -6.67 12.17 1.78
C TYR A 190 -5.30 12.25 1.09
N THR A 191 -5.17 11.79 -0.15
CA THR A 191 -3.92 11.92 -0.91
C THR A 191 -3.58 13.40 -1.12
N PRO A 192 -2.36 13.86 -0.81
CA PRO A 192 -2.01 15.27 -0.95
C PRO A 192 -2.18 15.80 -2.38
N THR A 193 -2.83 16.95 -2.53
CA THR A 193 -3.08 17.61 -3.82
C THR A 193 -1.82 17.83 -4.68
N PRO A 194 -0.65 18.20 -4.12
CA PRO A 194 0.58 18.29 -4.92
C PRO A 194 0.94 16.96 -5.58
N VAL A 195 0.68 15.84 -4.90
CA VAL A 195 1.00 14.48 -5.36
C VAL A 195 0.02 14.05 -6.47
N THR A 196 -1.28 14.30 -6.32
CA THR A 196 -2.25 13.97 -7.38
C THR A 196 -1.96 14.72 -8.68
N ARG A 197 -1.61 16.01 -8.58
CA ARG A 197 -1.24 16.84 -9.74
C ARG A 197 -0.02 16.30 -10.50
N ILE A 198 1.03 15.86 -9.80
CA ILE A 198 2.21 15.30 -10.49
C ILE A 198 1.92 13.93 -11.11
N ILE A 199 1.03 13.14 -10.52
CA ILE A 199 0.61 11.85 -11.09
C ILE A 199 -0.14 12.11 -12.40
N GLU A 200 -1.09 13.04 -12.41
CA GLU A 200 -1.82 13.43 -13.63
C GLU A 200 -0.88 13.95 -14.71
N LYS A 201 0.12 14.76 -14.34
CA LYS A 201 1.08 15.35 -15.27
C LYS A 201 2.10 14.36 -15.84
N TYR A 202 2.65 13.46 -15.01
CA TYR A 202 3.82 12.64 -15.36
C TYR A 202 3.54 11.14 -15.50
N ALA A 203 2.34 10.66 -15.13
CA ALA A 203 1.93 9.27 -15.28
C ALA A 203 0.86 9.07 -16.36
N VAL A 204 0.83 9.94 -17.39
CA VAL A 204 -0.17 9.91 -18.48
C VAL A 204 -0.23 8.54 -19.16
N GLN A 205 0.91 7.98 -19.58
CA GLN A 205 0.96 6.67 -20.24
C GLN A 205 0.47 5.52 -19.35
N TYR A 206 0.71 5.60 -18.04
CA TYR A 206 0.27 4.61 -17.07
C TYR A 206 -1.26 4.67 -16.88
N ASN A 207 -1.82 5.88 -16.83
CA ASN A 207 -3.27 6.08 -16.77
C ASN A 207 -3.97 5.63 -18.06
N GLU A 208 -3.37 5.89 -19.22
CA GLU A 208 -3.90 5.43 -20.50
C GLU A 208 -3.83 3.90 -20.61
N LEU A 209 -2.73 3.28 -20.18
CA LEU A 209 -2.63 1.83 -20.07
C LEU A 209 -3.75 1.25 -19.20
N ALA A 210 -4.00 1.84 -18.04
CA ALA A 210 -5.08 1.40 -17.15
C ALA A 210 -6.45 1.49 -17.83
N LYS A 211 -6.71 2.60 -18.54
CA LYS A 211 -7.95 2.81 -19.31
C LYS A 211 -8.12 1.77 -20.42
N GLN A 212 -7.06 1.46 -21.18
CA GLN A 212 -7.11 0.45 -22.24
C GLN A 212 -7.31 -0.97 -21.67
N PHE A 213 -6.75 -1.26 -20.50
CA PHE A 213 -6.94 -2.53 -19.80
C PHE A 213 -8.41 -2.70 -19.34
N GLU A 214 -8.97 -1.65 -18.73
CA GLU A 214 -10.38 -1.62 -18.33
C GLU A 214 -11.34 -1.70 -19.53
N ALA A 215 -10.99 -1.06 -20.65
CA ALA A 215 -11.74 -1.15 -21.91
C ALA A 215 -11.57 -2.49 -22.64
N HIS A 216 -10.71 -3.39 -22.13
CA HIS A 216 -10.42 -4.70 -22.70
C HIS A 216 -9.83 -4.65 -24.11
N ASN A 217 -9.12 -3.57 -24.42
CA ASN A 217 -8.38 -3.43 -25.67
C ASN A 217 -7.00 -4.08 -25.53
N TRP A 218 -6.97 -5.41 -25.53
CA TRP A 218 -5.76 -6.19 -25.27
C TRP A 218 -4.63 -5.92 -26.27
N ALA A 219 -4.97 -5.63 -27.53
CA ALA A 219 -3.99 -5.27 -28.55
C ALA A 219 -3.26 -3.95 -28.23
N ALA A 220 -3.99 -2.96 -27.70
CA ALA A 220 -3.38 -1.71 -27.25
C ALA A 220 -2.51 -1.92 -25.99
N VAL A 221 -2.97 -2.76 -25.04
CA VAL A 221 -2.20 -3.11 -23.83
C VAL A 221 -0.89 -3.81 -24.19
N GLN A 222 -0.90 -4.75 -25.15
CA GLN A 222 0.33 -5.41 -25.62
C GLN A 222 1.30 -4.42 -26.26
N LYS A 223 0.80 -3.49 -27.08
CA LYS A 223 1.62 -2.44 -27.71
C LYS A 223 2.22 -1.47 -26.69
N ALA A 224 1.62 -1.31 -25.50
CA ALA A 224 2.17 -0.42 -24.49
C ALA A 224 3.59 -0.81 -24.04
N HIS A 225 3.98 -2.09 -24.12
CA HIS A 225 5.33 -2.53 -23.74
C HIS A 225 6.46 -1.87 -24.53
N THR A 226 6.17 -1.39 -25.75
CA THR A 226 7.18 -0.79 -26.63
C THR A 226 7.44 0.68 -26.33
N LEU A 227 6.68 1.29 -25.40
CA LEU A 227 6.83 2.69 -25.07
C LEU A 227 8.12 2.95 -24.26
N PRO A 228 8.96 3.91 -24.67
CA PRO A 228 10.25 4.16 -24.04
C PRO A 228 10.12 4.77 -22.63
N GLU A 229 8.96 5.35 -22.27
CA GLU A 229 8.76 5.88 -20.92
C GLU A 229 8.90 4.79 -19.83
N TYR A 230 8.46 3.56 -20.11
CA TYR A 230 8.56 2.46 -19.13
C TYR A 230 9.99 1.99 -18.90
N GLU A 231 10.85 2.11 -19.90
CA GLU A 231 12.27 1.78 -19.76
C GLU A 231 13.00 2.89 -18.99
N LYS A 232 12.70 4.17 -19.28
CA LYS A 232 13.22 5.31 -18.52
C LYS A 232 12.86 5.25 -17.03
N ASP A 233 11.66 4.78 -16.70
CA ASP A 233 11.19 4.64 -15.32
C ASP A 233 11.63 3.32 -14.64
N CYS A 234 12.41 2.47 -15.32
CA CYS A 234 12.82 1.14 -14.86
C CYS A 234 11.64 0.19 -14.53
N ASN A 235 10.53 0.30 -15.27
CA ASN A 235 9.31 -0.47 -15.05
C ASN A 235 9.01 -1.49 -16.16
N LYS A 236 9.93 -1.69 -17.10
CA LYS A 236 9.78 -2.62 -18.24
C LYS A 236 9.38 -4.04 -17.83
N GLY A 237 10.02 -4.58 -16.79
CA GLY A 237 9.69 -5.91 -16.25
C GLY A 237 8.27 -5.98 -15.69
N LEU A 238 7.84 -4.93 -14.99
CA LEU A 238 6.50 -4.86 -14.40
C LEU A 238 5.40 -4.74 -15.46
N ILE A 239 5.66 -4.02 -16.56
CA ILE A 239 4.76 -3.99 -17.72
C ILE A 239 4.65 -5.38 -18.37
N GLY A 240 5.76 -6.13 -18.44
CA GLY A 240 5.74 -7.52 -18.87
C GLY A 240 4.78 -8.36 -18.02
N GLN A 241 4.80 -8.16 -16.69
CA GLN A 241 3.86 -8.83 -15.78
C GLN A 241 2.39 -8.41 -16.00
N VAL A 242 2.13 -7.12 -16.28
CA VAL A 242 0.79 -6.65 -16.67
C VAL A 242 0.29 -7.39 -17.92
N ILE A 243 1.14 -7.56 -18.92
CA ILE A 243 0.77 -8.26 -20.16
C ILE A 243 0.55 -9.75 -19.91
N ASN A 244 1.41 -10.38 -19.11
CA ASN A 244 1.24 -11.78 -18.71
C ASN A 244 -0.07 -12.00 -17.94
N SER A 245 -0.54 -10.99 -17.20
CA SER A 245 -1.80 -11.06 -16.45
C SER A 245 -3.06 -11.01 -17.32
N ILE A 246 -2.98 -10.58 -18.59
CA ILE A 246 -4.16 -10.41 -19.48
C ILE A 246 -4.99 -11.69 -19.54
N HIS A 247 -4.35 -12.82 -19.84
CA HIS A 247 -5.05 -14.11 -19.98
C HIS A 247 -5.73 -14.54 -18.66
N ARG A 248 -5.08 -14.29 -17.51
CA ARG A 248 -5.67 -14.55 -16.19
C ARG A 248 -6.94 -13.75 -15.97
N HIS A 249 -6.90 -12.45 -16.29
CA HIS A 249 -8.06 -11.55 -16.17
C HIS A 249 -9.19 -11.91 -17.14
N MET A 250 -8.88 -12.39 -18.34
CA MET A 250 -9.87 -12.91 -19.28
C MET A 250 -10.55 -14.18 -18.72
N ILE A 251 -9.79 -15.12 -18.16
CA ILE A 251 -10.33 -16.33 -17.52
C ILE A 251 -11.21 -15.96 -16.31
N LEU A 252 -10.76 -15.06 -15.44
CA LEU A 252 -11.55 -14.58 -14.28
C LEU A 252 -12.89 -13.96 -14.68
N ARG A 253 -12.96 -13.33 -15.86
CA ARG A 253 -14.21 -12.81 -16.41
C ARG A 253 -15.10 -13.93 -16.93
N LEU A 254 -14.54 -14.86 -17.70
CA LEU A 254 -15.29 -16.00 -18.25
C LEU A 254 -15.86 -16.90 -17.15
N ARG A 255 -15.16 -17.04 -16.02
CA ARG A 255 -15.67 -17.71 -14.82
C ARG A 255 -17.02 -17.16 -14.33
N LYS A 256 -17.29 -15.86 -14.53
CA LYS A 256 -18.55 -15.23 -14.08
C LYS A 256 -19.75 -15.61 -14.95
N THR A 257 -19.51 -15.98 -16.20
CA THR A 257 -20.57 -16.25 -17.19
C THR A 257 -20.71 -17.74 -17.52
N TYR A 258 -19.65 -18.53 -17.38
CA TYR A 258 -19.64 -19.94 -17.74
C TYR A 258 -19.40 -20.82 -16.52
N ARG A 259 -20.23 -21.85 -16.36
CA ARG A 259 -19.99 -22.94 -15.39
C ARG A 259 -19.07 -24.02 -15.96
N ARG A 260 -19.26 -24.40 -17.23
CA ARG A 260 -18.49 -25.43 -17.92
C ARG A 260 -18.08 -24.95 -19.31
N LEU A 261 -16.83 -25.19 -19.69
CA LEU A 261 -16.29 -24.78 -20.99
C LEU A 261 -15.20 -25.77 -21.44
N THR A 262 -15.11 -26.08 -22.74
CA THR A 262 -13.96 -26.84 -23.27
C THR A 262 -12.72 -25.97 -23.39
N VAL A 263 -11.53 -26.55 -23.27
CA VAL A 263 -10.25 -25.82 -23.41
C VAL A 263 -10.11 -25.18 -24.79
N ASP A 264 -10.57 -25.82 -25.87
CA ASP A 264 -10.60 -25.22 -27.21
C ASP A 264 -11.53 -24.00 -27.30
N SER A 265 -12.72 -24.09 -26.70
CA SER A 265 -13.64 -22.94 -26.62
C SER A 265 -13.07 -21.81 -25.77
N LEU A 266 -12.31 -22.16 -24.73
CA LEU A 266 -11.59 -21.19 -23.90
C LEU A 266 -10.49 -20.50 -24.70
N ALA A 267 -9.63 -21.25 -25.39
CA ALA A 267 -8.56 -20.72 -26.22
C ALA A 267 -9.06 -19.74 -27.28
N ARG A 268 -10.16 -20.08 -27.97
CA ARG A 268 -10.81 -19.17 -28.94
C ARG A 268 -11.28 -17.85 -28.34
N ARG A 269 -11.72 -17.87 -27.08
CA ARG A 269 -12.16 -16.67 -26.34
C ARG A 269 -11.00 -15.89 -25.71
N LEU A 270 -9.84 -16.52 -25.57
CA LEU A 270 -8.59 -15.92 -25.08
C LEU A 270 -7.73 -15.29 -26.20
N ARG A 271 -8.25 -15.22 -27.44
CA ARG A 271 -7.57 -14.63 -28.59
C ARG A 271 -7.26 -13.14 -28.35
N ILE A 272 -6.04 -12.72 -28.69
CA ILE A 272 -5.61 -11.32 -28.68
C ILE A 272 -5.16 -10.94 -30.09
N GLY A 273 -5.89 -10.05 -30.76
CA GLY A 273 -5.63 -9.74 -32.17
C GLY A 273 -5.77 -10.99 -33.03
N ASP A 274 -4.71 -11.40 -33.72
CA ASP A 274 -4.65 -12.63 -34.51
C ASP A 274 -3.98 -13.81 -33.79
N ASP A 275 -3.46 -13.59 -32.58
CA ASP A 275 -2.77 -14.62 -31.81
C ASP A 275 -3.77 -15.48 -31.02
N LEU A 276 -3.73 -16.79 -31.30
CA LEU A 276 -4.55 -17.79 -30.64
C LEU A 276 -3.66 -18.61 -29.68
N PRO A 277 -3.91 -18.58 -28.35
CA PRO A 277 -3.10 -19.32 -27.41
C PRO A 277 -3.28 -20.83 -27.63
N LYS A 278 -2.15 -21.57 -27.66
CA LYS A 278 -2.16 -23.03 -27.72
C LYS A 278 -2.87 -23.63 -26.49
N ALA A 279 -3.58 -24.73 -26.67
CA ALA A 279 -4.31 -25.42 -25.60
C ALA A 279 -3.42 -25.75 -24.39
N GLU A 280 -2.19 -26.20 -24.63
CA GLU A 280 -1.18 -26.48 -23.57
C GLU A 280 -0.90 -25.25 -22.70
N ARG A 281 -0.79 -24.07 -23.31
CA ARG A 281 -0.52 -22.83 -22.57
C ARG A 281 -1.72 -22.42 -21.73
N VAL A 282 -2.93 -22.62 -22.23
CA VAL A 282 -4.18 -22.33 -21.49
C VAL A 282 -4.31 -23.25 -20.28
N VAL A 283 -4.00 -24.55 -20.43
CA VAL A 283 -3.98 -25.50 -19.31
C VAL A 283 -2.94 -25.10 -18.27
N ALA A 284 -1.72 -24.77 -18.69
CA ALA A 284 -0.68 -24.32 -17.76
C ALA A 284 -1.08 -23.05 -16.98
N ILE A 285 -1.77 -22.10 -17.62
CA ILE A 285 -2.28 -20.90 -16.93
C ILE A 285 -3.38 -21.29 -15.94
N LEU A 286 -4.29 -22.20 -16.29
CA LEU A 286 -5.33 -22.68 -15.39
C LEU A 286 -4.74 -23.40 -14.18
N ASP A 287 -3.76 -24.28 -14.39
CA ASP A 287 -3.09 -25.00 -13.30
C ASP A 287 -2.43 -24.02 -12.33
N ASP A 288 -1.73 -23.00 -12.84
CA ASP A 288 -1.13 -21.94 -12.02
C ASP A 288 -2.19 -21.09 -11.29
N MET A 289 -3.33 -20.78 -11.92
CA MET A 289 -4.46 -20.07 -11.27
C MET A 289 -5.17 -20.92 -10.21
N ILE A 290 -5.17 -22.25 -10.36
CA ILE A 290 -5.72 -23.18 -9.38
C ILE A 290 -4.75 -23.30 -8.18
N GLN A 291 -3.45 -23.43 -8.44
CA GLN A 291 -2.42 -23.49 -7.40
C GLN A 291 -2.34 -22.18 -6.59
N SER A 292 -2.48 -21.02 -7.25
CA SER A 292 -2.50 -19.73 -6.55
C SER A 292 -3.82 -19.44 -5.83
N GLY A 293 -4.86 -20.26 -6.03
CA GLY A 293 -6.18 -20.10 -5.43
C GLY A 293 -7.03 -18.97 -6.04
N GLU A 294 -6.62 -18.39 -7.17
CA GLU A 294 -7.38 -17.36 -7.89
C GLU A 294 -8.67 -17.91 -8.51
N VAL A 295 -8.62 -19.16 -8.99
CA VAL A 295 -9.75 -19.86 -9.59
C VAL A 295 -9.87 -21.25 -9.00
N SER A 296 -11.06 -21.56 -8.49
CA SER A 296 -11.43 -22.94 -8.17
C SER A 296 -12.07 -23.56 -9.40
N ALA A 297 -11.33 -24.40 -10.11
CA ALA A 297 -11.82 -25.12 -11.27
C ALA A 297 -11.31 -26.57 -11.27
N THR A 298 -12.10 -27.47 -11.86
CA THR A 298 -11.69 -28.85 -12.11
C THR A 298 -11.51 -29.08 -13.59
N LEU A 299 -10.39 -29.70 -13.95
CA LEU A 299 -10.05 -30.08 -15.32
C LEU A 299 -10.36 -31.58 -15.49
N THR A 300 -11.36 -31.89 -16.31
CA THR A 300 -11.71 -33.28 -16.65
C THR A 300 -11.21 -33.60 -18.07
N PRO A 301 -10.29 -34.58 -18.23
CA PRO A 301 -9.87 -35.04 -19.56
C PRO A 301 -11.05 -35.60 -20.37
N SER A 302 -11.03 -35.43 -21.69
CA SER A 302 -12.09 -35.96 -22.55
C SER A 302 -12.06 -37.49 -22.59
N ALA A 303 -13.22 -38.13 -22.45
CA ALA A 303 -13.38 -39.58 -22.46
C ALA A 303 -13.05 -40.23 -23.82
N THR A 304 -13.10 -39.48 -24.92
CA THR A 304 -12.88 -39.97 -26.29
C THR A 304 -11.43 -39.91 -26.75
N GLN A 305 -10.61 -38.99 -26.22
CA GLN A 305 -9.19 -38.85 -26.54
C GLN A 305 -8.41 -38.29 -25.33
N PRO A 306 -7.88 -39.16 -24.44
CA PRO A 306 -7.22 -38.73 -23.21
C PRO A 306 -5.87 -38.00 -23.43
N GLN A 307 -5.28 -38.07 -24.62
CA GLN A 307 -4.02 -37.39 -24.95
C GLN A 307 -4.19 -35.98 -25.54
N SER A 308 -5.42 -35.55 -25.86
CA SER A 308 -5.66 -34.22 -26.44
C SER A 308 -6.18 -33.25 -25.39
N HIS A 309 -5.32 -32.34 -24.92
CA HIS A 309 -5.68 -31.28 -23.98
C HIS A 309 -6.78 -30.34 -24.51
N SER A 310 -6.99 -30.28 -25.84
CA SER A 310 -7.96 -29.39 -26.49
C SER A 310 -9.43 -29.72 -26.17
N GLN A 311 -9.74 -30.99 -25.91
CA GLN A 311 -11.11 -31.44 -25.59
C GLN A 311 -11.39 -31.54 -24.09
N ALA A 312 -10.41 -31.24 -23.23
CA ALA A 312 -10.63 -31.23 -21.79
C ALA A 312 -11.72 -30.21 -21.42
N ILE A 313 -12.55 -30.57 -20.44
CA ILE A 313 -13.63 -29.72 -19.93
C ILE A 313 -13.17 -29.06 -18.63
N VAL A 314 -13.25 -27.74 -18.60
CA VAL A 314 -13.05 -26.90 -17.41
C VAL A 314 -14.41 -26.69 -16.76
N GLU A 315 -14.58 -27.17 -15.54
CA GLU A 315 -15.74 -26.82 -14.69
C GLU A 315 -15.30 -25.81 -13.63
N PHE A 316 -15.86 -24.61 -13.68
CA PHE A 316 -15.63 -23.56 -12.70
C PHE A 316 -16.51 -23.81 -11.47
N ILE A 317 -15.87 -23.98 -10.32
CA ILE A 317 -16.54 -24.17 -9.04
C ILE A 317 -16.70 -22.80 -8.38
N ALA A 318 -17.93 -22.45 -8.04
CA ALA A 318 -18.20 -21.36 -7.12
C ALA A 318 -17.87 -21.86 -5.71
N THR A 319 -16.62 -21.67 -5.28
CA THR A 319 -16.19 -22.01 -3.93
C THR A 319 -16.99 -21.19 -2.92
N ALA A 320 -17.95 -21.82 -2.25
CA ALA A 320 -18.41 -21.36 -0.95
C ALA A 320 -17.27 -21.70 0.02
N GLU A 321 -16.58 -20.67 0.53
CA GLU A 321 -15.56 -20.86 1.55
C GLU A 321 -16.17 -21.63 2.73
N SER A 322 -15.65 -22.84 3.01
CA SER A 322 -16.03 -23.55 4.22
C SER A 322 -15.31 -22.89 5.40
N PHE A 323 -16.06 -22.08 6.15
CA PHE A 323 -15.56 -21.36 7.34
C PHE A 323 -15.13 -22.28 8.49
N THR A 324 -15.22 -23.59 8.31
CA THR A 324 -14.90 -24.62 9.32
C THR A 324 -13.48 -25.14 9.23
N SER A 325 -12.68 -24.69 8.24
CA SER A 325 -11.31 -25.19 8.11
C SER A 325 -10.40 -24.67 9.23
N PRO A 326 -9.43 -25.47 9.71
CA PRO A 326 -8.47 -25.03 10.73
C PRO A 326 -7.62 -23.84 10.28
N ALA A 327 -7.40 -23.68 8.97
CA ALA A 327 -6.70 -22.51 8.41
C ALA A 327 -7.51 -21.22 8.56
N VAL A 328 -8.85 -21.27 8.40
CA VAL A 328 -9.74 -20.12 8.63
C VAL A 328 -9.75 -19.75 10.12
N LEU A 329 -9.80 -20.74 11.01
CA LEU A 329 -9.72 -20.50 12.46
C LEU A 329 -8.40 -19.82 12.85
N ALA A 330 -7.25 -20.32 12.36
CA ALA A 330 -5.96 -19.69 12.62
C ALA A 330 -5.86 -18.25 12.07
N ARG A 331 -6.51 -17.96 10.93
CA ARG A 331 -6.62 -16.59 10.40
C ARG A 331 -7.48 -15.70 11.30
N LEU A 332 -8.57 -16.24 11.84
CA LEU A 332 -9.46 -15.53 12.77
C LEU A 332 -8.74 -15.21 14.08
N GLU A 333 -8.01 -16.16 14.66
CA GLU A 333 -7.20 -15.94 15.88
C GLU A 333 -6.15 -14.84 15.68
N LYS A 334 -5.47 -14.83 14.53
CA LYS A 334 -4.52 -13.75 14.19
C LYS A 334 -5.21 -12.39 14.07
N ALA A 335 -6.39 -12.36 13.45
CA ALA A 335 -7.17 -11.13 13.30
C ALA A 335 -7.66 -10.60 14.66
N ASP A 336 -8.11 -11.49 15.56
CA ASP A 336 -8.56 -11.15 16.91
C ASP A 336 -7.40 -10.61 17.78
N ALA A 337 -6.24 -11.24 17.72
CA ALA A 337 -5.03 -10.76 18.41
C ALA A 337 -4.62 -9.36 17.93
N LEU A 338 -4.67 -9.12 16.62
CA LEU A 338 -4.40 -7.81 16.03
C LEU A 338 -5.45 -6.78 16.46
N ALA A 339 -6.74 -7.12 16.42
CA ALA A 339 -7.83 -6.23 16.83
C ALA A 339 -7.69 -5.83 18.30
N THR A 340 -7.40 -6.79 19.17
CA THR A 340 -7.15 -6.55 20.60
C THR A 340 -5.97 -5.61 20.81
N LEU A 341 -4.87 -5.83 20.10
CA LEU A 341 -3.70 -4.95 20.13
C LEU A 341 -4.06 -3.52 19.71
N LEU A 342 -4.75 -3.35 18.59
CA LEU A 342 -5.14 -2.03 18.09
C LEU A 342 -6.10 -1.33 19.03
N GLN A 343 -7.02 -2.05 19.67
CA GLN A 343 -7.95 -1.51 20.66
C GLN A 343 -7.21 -0.93 21.87
N VAL A 344 -6.19 -1.64 22.38
CA VAL A 344 -5.36 -1.15 23.50
C VAL A 344 -4.66 0.16 23.11
N HIS A 345 -4.06 0.20 21.93
CA HIS A 345 -3.35 1.40 21.46
C HIS A 345 -4.29 2.56 21.14
N LEU A 346 -5.47 2.29 20.59
CA LEU A 346 -6.49 3.32 20.34
C LEU A 346 -6.97 3.93 21.66
N ALA A 347 -7.24 3.10 22.68
CA ALA A 347 -7.59 3.58 24.00
C ALA A 347 -6.47 4.42 24.63
N GLU A 348 -5.21 4.02 24.45
CA GLU A 348 -4.06 4.82 24.88
C GLU A 348 -3.95 6.15 24.13
N GLY A 349 -4.13 6.14 22.81
CA GLY A 349 -4.18 7.34 21.97
C GLY A 349 -5.27 8.30 22.43
N SER A 350 -6.48 7.81 22.69
CA SER A 350 -7.59 8.60 23.22
C SER A 350 -7.25 9.21 24.59
N ARG A 351 -6.61 8.45 25.49
CA ARG A 351 -6.15 8.99 26.78
C ARG A 351 -5.12 10.10 26.61
N ARG A 352 -4.11 9.90 25.75
CA ARG A 352 -3.07 10.90 25.46
C ARG A 352 -3.65 12.16 24.83
N LEU A 353 -4.59 12.01 23.90
CA LEU A 353 -5.29 13.14 23.29
C LEU A 353 -6.15 13.89 24.30
N GLY A 354 -6.89 13.18 25.15
CA GLY A 354 -7.69 13.79 26.23
C GLY A 354 -6.84 14.54 27.26
N ALA A 355 -5.59 14.12 27.47
CA ALA A 355 -4.64 14.80 28.35
C ALA A 355 -3.85 15.94 27.66
N SER A 356 -3.92 16.07 26.33
CA SER A 356 -3.18 17.10 25.58
C SER A 356 -3.76 18.48 25.88
N LYS A 357 -2.86 19.43 26.18
CA LYS A 357 -3.20 20.82 26.46
C LYS A 357 -3.89 21.48 25.27
N GLU A 358 -3.45 21.18 24.06
CA GLU A 358 -4.01 21.72 22.81
C GLU A 358 -5.45 21.25 22.61
N TYR A 359 -5.71 19.96 22.85
CA TYR A 359 -7.05 19.39 22.77
C TYR A 359 -7.97 20.00 23.83
N LEU A 360 -7.53 20.03 25.09
CA LEU A 360 -8.30 20.61 26.19
C LEU A 360 -8.59 22.11 25.97
N ARG A 361 -7.62 22.86 25.44
CA ARG A 361 -7.81 24.29 25.10
C ARG A 361 -8.83 24.47 23.99
N LYS A 362 -8.76 23.66 22.92
CA LYS A 362 -9.74 23.70 21.83
C LYS A 362 -11.14 23.32 22.34
N GLN A 363 -11.23 22.32 23.21
CA GLN A 363 -12.49 21.91 23.82
C GLN A 363 -13.09 23.00 24.69
N ALA A 364 -12.27 23.66 25.53
CA ALA A 364 -12.70 24.80 26.34
C ALA A 364 -13.20 25.97 25.46
N GLN A 365 -12.47 26.31 24.40
CA GLN A 365 -12.88 27.34 23.44
C GLN A 365 -14.21 27.00 22.75
N SER A 366 -14.43 25.73 22.40
CA SER A 366 -15.69 25.29 21.79
C SER A 366 -16.88 25.39 22.75
N LEU A 367 -16.66 25.12 24.05
CA LEU A 367 -17.69 25.29 25.07
C LEU A 367 -18.00 26.77 25.30
N GLU A 368 -16.98 27.63 25.34
CA GLU A 368 -17.15 29.08 25.45
C GLU A 368 -17.88 29.67 24.22
N SER A 369 -17.54 29.24 23.00
CA SER A 369 -18.22 29.71 21.79
C SER A 369 -19.68 29.28 21.73
N ASN A 370 -20.01 28.07 22.18
CA ASN A 370 -21.39 27.62 22.26
C ASN A 370 -22.16 28.38 23.35
N SER A 371 -21.54 28.67 24.50
CA SER A 371 -22.17 29.45 25.56
C SER A 371 -22.42 30.93 25.19
N LYS A 372 -21.61 31.49 24.29
CA LYS A 372 -21.83 32.85 23.76
C LYS A 372 -22.92 32.91 22.71
N LYS A 373 -23.08 31.84 21.92
CA LYS A 373 -24.15 31.74 20.91
C LYS A 373 -25.52 31.64 21.59
N ASP A 374 -25.60 30.86 22.66
CA ASP A 374 -26.82 30.68 23.47
C ASP A 374 -27.25 31.99 24.18
N LYS A 375 -26.30 32.85 24.55
CA LYS A 375 -26.60 34.18 25.14
C LYS A 375 -26.94 35.27 24.12
N GLY A 376 -26.50 35.13 22.87
CA GLY A 376 -26.82 36.08 21.80
C GLY A 376 -28.26 35.95 21.36
N ASP A 377 -28.72 34.71 21.13
CA ASP A 377 -30.10 34.43 20.71
C ASP A 377 -31.12 34.81 21.79
N ASP A 378 -30.78 34.71 23.07
CA ASP A 378 -31.68 35.06 24.20
C ASP A 378 -31.80 36.59 24.38
N PHE A 379 -30.72 37.35 24.16
CA PHE A 379 -30.76 38.81 24.19
C PHE A 379 -31.47 39.40 22.96
N ASP A 380 -31.23 38.85 21.77
CA ASP A 380 -31.90 39.27 20.54
C ASP A 380 -33.40 38.92 20.58
N GLN A 381 -33.79 37.76 21.13
CA GLN A 381 -35.21 37.43 21.35
C GLN A 381 -35.89 38.33 22.40
N LEU A 382 -35.16 38.76 23.44
CA LEU A 382 -35.68 39.70 24.43
C LEU A 382 -35.84 41.11 23.85
N MET A 383 -34.91 41.58 23.01
CA MET A 383 -35.07 42.86 22.29
C MET A 383 -36.20 42.80 21.25
N GLU A 384 -36.33 41.71 20.47
CA GLU A 384 -37.44 41.55 19.52
C GLU A 384 -38.79 41.49 20.25
N ALA A 385 -38.85 40.88 21.44
CA ALA A 385 -40.05 40.89 22.27
C ALA A 385 -40.35 42.28 22.85
N GLU A 386 -39.34 43.08 23.19
CA GLU A 386 -39.50 44.44 23.72
C GLU A 386 -39.93 45.43 22.61
N GLU A 387 -39.33 45.36 21.41
CA GLU A 387 -39.78 46.13 20.24
C GLU A 387 -41.22 45.78 19.82
N ALA A 388 -41.63 44.52 19.93
CA ALA A 388 -43.01 44.09 19.64
C ALA A 388 -44.03 44.61 20.67
N ILE A 389 -43.60 44.90 21.91
CA ILE A 389 -44.46 45.42 22.98
C ILE A 389 -44.59 46.96 22.89
N GLU A 390 -43.56 47.68 22.41
CA GLU A 390 -43.64 49.13 22.20
C GLU A 390 -44.46 49.54 20.96
N SER A 391 -44.66 48.63 20.00
CA SER A 391 -45.63 48.82 18.91
C SER A 391 -47.06 48.45 19.36
N GLY A 392 -47.74 49.39 20.03
CA GLY A 392 -49.15 49.26 20.43
C GLY A 392 -50.13 49.04 19.25
N PRO A 393 -51.36 48.55 19.52
CA PRO A 393 -52.19 47.85 18.55
C PRO A 393 -52.88 48.80 17.57
N GLY A 394 -52.42 48.77 16.32
CA GLY A 394 -53.02 49.49 15.19
C GLY A 394 -53.33 48.55 14.03
N SER A 395 -54.58 48.07 13.98
CA SER A 395 -55.33 47.57 12.82
C SER A 395 -54.58 46.94 11.62
N GLY A 396 -54.94 45.69 11.31
CA GLY A 396 -55.40 45.38 9.95
C GLY A 396 -54.77 44.18 9.24
N LYS A 397 -55.68 43.30 8.80
CA LYS A 397 -55.60 42.34 7.68
C LYS A 397 -54.96 40.96 7.92
N MET A 398 -55.88 40.01 8.08
CA MET A 398 -55.84 38.66 7.52
C MET A 398 -55.20 38.60 6.12
N THR A 399 -54.19 37.74 5.97
CA THR A 399 -53.99 36.91 4.77
C THR A 399 -53.33 35.59 5.21
N GLY A 400 -54.01 34.48 4.95
CA GLY A 400 -53.52 33.15 5.24
C GLY A 400 -52.50 32.66 4.21
N SER A 401 -51.61 31.79 4.65
CA SER A 401 -51.08 30.70 3.82
C SER A 401 -50.57 29.60 4.76
N GLY A 402 -51.11 28.40 4.60
CA GLY A 402 -50.82 27.25 5.43
C GLY A 402 -49.45 26.64 5.10
N GLY A 403 -48.67 26.38 6.15
CA GLY A 403 -47.49 25.52 6.12
C GLY A 403 -47.56 24.55 7.29
N GLY A 404 -47.85 23.28 7.01
CA GLY A 404 -47.95 22.22 8.02
C GLY A 404 -46.59 21.91 8.65
N GLY A 405 -46.41 22.31 9.91
CA GLY A 405 -45.30 21.90 10.77
C GLY A 405 -45.64 20.60 11.50
N GLY A 406 -45.12 19.47 11.01
CA GLY A 406 -45.16 18.19 11.70
C GLY A 406 -44.22 18.19 12.91
N SER A 407 -44.80 17.96 14.08
CA SER A 407 -44.13 17.83 15.37
C SER A 407 -43.08 16.71 15.38
N LYS A 408 -41.88 16.98 15.89
CA LYS A 408 -40.96 15.93 16.37
C LYS A 408 -40.68 16.17 17.84
N SER A 409 -41.21 15.25 18.63
CA SER A 409 -40.93 15.01 20.04
C SER A 409 -39.43 14.89 20.31
N GLY A 410 -38.93 15.70 21.24
CA GLY A 410 -37.59 15.57 21.80
C GLY A 410 -37.46 14.27 22.60
N SER A 411 -36.67 13.32 22.08
CA SER A 411 -36.15 12.20 22.86
C SER A 411 -34.73 12.55 23.31
N LEU A 412 -34.57 12.68 24.62
CA LEU A 412 -33.28 12.80 25.30
C LEU A 412 -32.34 11.66 24.86
N ARG A 413 -31.28 11.98 24.11
CA ARG A 413 -30.16 11.07 23.87
C ARG A 413 -28.98 11.50 24.74
N GLY A 414 -28.52 10.53 25.54
CA GLY A 414 -27.39 10.66 26.44
C GLY A 414 -26.06 10.97 25.74
N VAL A 415 -25.16 11.57 26.52
CA VAL A 415 -23.92 12.25 26.15
C VAL A 415 -22.77 11.29 25.78
N SER A 416 -23.04 10.20 25.05
CA SER A 416 -22.00 9.21 24.71
C SER A 416 -21.72 9.00 23.23
N SER A 417 -22.32 9.78 22.31
CA SER A 417 -22.26 9.50 20.86
C SER A 417 -21.46 10.47 20.00
N ASN A 418 -20.79 11.50 20.54
CA ASN A 418 -20.10 12.51 19.71
C ASN A 418 -18.63 12.22 19.38
N MET A 419 -18.15 10.98 19.55
CA MET A 419 -16.77 10.62 19.19
C MET A 419 -16.61 10.03 17.78
N ALA A 420 -17.70 9.81 17.03
CA ALA A 420 -17.65 9.17 15.71
C ALA A 420 -17.51 10.11 14.51
N ASP A 421 -17.56 11.44 14.71
CA ASP A 421 -17.67 12.43 13.62
C ASP A 421 -16.45 13.33 13.43
N ILE A 422 -15.29 12.94 13.99
CA ILE A 422 -14.02 13.60 13.67
C ILE A 422 -13.23 12.64 12.79
N GLY A 423 -13.49 12.73 11.48
CA GLY A 423 -12.67 12.10 10.46
C GLY A 423 -11.21 12.54 10.58
N PHE A 424 -10.34 11.56 10.75
CA PHE A 424 -8.92 11.63 10.45
C PHE A 424 -8.59 10.53 9.44
#